data_AF-A0A970ZCC9-F1
#
_entry.id   AF-A0A970ZCC9-F1
#
_cell.length_a   1.000
_cell.length_b   1.000
_cell.length_c   1.000
_cell.angle_alpha   90.00
_cell.angle_beta   90.00
_cell.angle_gamma   90.00
#
_symmetry.space_group_name_H-M   'P 1'
#
loop_
_entity.id
_entity.type
_entity.pdbx_description
1 polymer ?
#
loop_
_entity_poly.entity_id
_entity_poly.type
_entity_poly.pdbx_seq_one_letter_code
_entity_poly.pdbx_strand_id
1 'polypeptide(L)'
;MTTSEKVAYLKGLADGLGLDKDSKQDKLIAAIIDVLDTIAQDIEDLEENALDLSEEIDVISDDLADIESIVYDEYDEYDDCCCNDFDDECCCGGDHDHDDECCCGDDHHHHDECCSGHHHHDKHGCCCGGNHSEAVFYEVTCPACKNTITVDGEVLELGAIQCPNCGETLEFDLDNIEYEEEAPDKE
;
A
#
# COMPACT_ATOMS: atom_id res chain seq x y z
N MET A 1 -24.73 -15.49 19.99
CA MET A 1 -25.28 -14.62 21.05
C MET A 1 -24.65 -13.24 20.86
N THR A 2 -25.40 -12.30 20.26
CA THR A 2 -24.95 -10.92 20.04
C THR A 2 -24.77 -10.19 21.37
N THR A 3 -24.09 -9.05 21.36
CA THR A 3 -23.95 -8.17 22.52
C THR A 3 -25.32 -7.75 23.06
N SER A 4 -26.26 -7.38 22.19
CA SER A 4 -27.64 -7.05 22.57
C SER A 4 -28.38 -8.21 23.23
N GLU A 5 -28.24 -9.45 22.73
CA GLU A 5 -28.85 -10.63 23.36
C GLU A 5 -28.30 -10.87 24.78
N LYS A 6 -27.00 -10.63 25.00
CA LYS A 6 -26.38 -10.74 26.32
C LYS A 6 -26.85 -9.65 27.27
N VAL A 7 -27.02 -8.41 26.80
CA VAL A 7 -27.53 -7.30 27.61
C VAL A 7 -29.00 -7.50 27.96
N ALA A 8 -29.82 -7.98 27.02
CA ALA A 8 -31.22 -8.35 27.28
C ALA A 8 -31.34 -9.44 28.36
N TYR A 9 -30.44 -10.43 28.33
CA TYR A 9 -30.37 -11.45 29.38
C TYR A 9 -29.99 -10.86 30.76
N LEU A 10 -29.03 -9.93 30.80
CA LEU A 10 -28.64 -9.23 32.04
C LEU A 10 -29.77 -8.36 32.60
N LYS A 11 -30.54 -7.66 31.75
CA LYS A 11 -31.76 -6.94 32.13
C LYS A 11 -32.78 -7.89 32.77
N GLY A 12 -33.05 -9.02 32.14
CA GLY A 12 -33.99 -10.02 32.66
C GLY A 12 -33.57 -10.60 34.01
N LEU A 13 -32.27 -10.84 34.20
CA LEU A 13 -31.72 -11.24 35.51
C LEU A 13 -31.90 -10.13 36.55
N ALA A 14 -31.55 -8.90 36.21
CA ALA A 14 -31.67 -7.74 37.10
C ALA A 14 -33.12 -7.55 37.59
N ASP A 15 -34.11 -7.71 36.70
CA ASP A 15 -35.53 -7.68 37.06
C ASP A 15 -35.93 -8.87 37.95
N GLY A 16 -35.41 -10.07 37.67
CA GLY A 16 -35.69 -11.28 38.44
C GLY A 16 -35.06 -11.33 39.84
N LEU A 17 -33.97 -10.60 40.06
CA LEU A 17 -33.31 -10.46 41.37
C LEU A 17 -34.04 -9.50 42.32
N GLY A 18 -35.04 -8.77 41.84
CA GLY A 18 -35.80 -7.83 42.66
C GLY A 18 -34.96 -6.64 43.12
N LEU A 19 -34.11 -6.09 42.23
CA LEU A 19 -33.30 -4.91 42.52
C LEU A 19 -34.22 -3.73 42.88
N ASP A 20 -34.02 -3.19 44.07
CA ASP A 20 -34.82 -2.09 44.59
C ASP A 20 -34.20 -0.78 44.12
N LYS A 21 -34.83 -0.11 43.15
CA LYS A 21 -34.29 1.12 42.54
C LYS A 21 -34.10 2.29 43.52
N ASP A 22 -34.39 2.14 44.82
CA ASP A 22 -34.05 3.12 45.84
C ASP A 22 -32.70 2.87 46.53
N SER A 23 -32.19 1.63 46.47
CA SER A 23 -30.88 1.26 46.99
C SER A 23 -29.75 1.85 46.12
N LYS A 24 -28.69 2.37 46.77
CA LYS A 24 -27.55 2.97 46.05
C LYS A 24 -26.84 1.97 45.13
N GLN A 25 -26.84 0.69 45.50
CA GLN A 25 -26.22 -0.38 44.71
C GLN A 25 -27.07 -0.73 43.49
N ASP A 26 -28.38 -0.78 43.66
CA ASP A 26 -29.30 -1.16 42.58
C ASP A 26 -29.44 -0.04 41.54
N LYS A 27 -29.37 1.23 41.97
CA LYS A 27 -29.22 2.38 41.05
C LYS A 27 -27.94 2.28 40.21
N LEU A 28 -26.83 1.84 40.81
CA LEU A 28 -25.58 1.66 40.10
C LEU A 28 -25.66 0.51 39.09
N ILE A 29 -26.23 -0.64 39.50
CA ILE A 29 -26.41 -1.80 38.62
C ILE A 29 -27.32 -1.47 37.45
N ALA A 30 -28.44 -0.79 37.70
CA ALA A 30 -29.34 -0.32 36.64
C ALA A 30 -28.61 0.59 35.65
N ALA A 31 -27.85 1.58 36.13
CA ALA A 31 -27.07 2.47 35.28
C ALA A 31 -26.00 1.73 34.45
N ILE A 32 -25.34 0.72 35.02
CA ILE A 32 -24.38 -0.12 34.29
C ILE A 32 -25.07 -0.88 33.16
N ILE A 33 -26.24 -1.46 33.42
CA ILE A 33 -27.01 -2.20 32.42
C ILE A 33 -27.49 -1.28 31.30
N ASP A 34 -27.90 -0.05 31.60
CA ASP A 34 -28.30 0.95 30.60
C ASP A 34 -27.13 1.38 29.72
N VAL A 35 -25.93 1.56 30.30
CA VAL A 35 -24.71 1.85 29.54
C VAL A 35 -24.32 0.67 28.64
N LEU A 36 -24.41 -0.57 29.14
CA LEU A 36 -24.14 -1.76 28.34
C LEU A 36 -25.14 -1.90 27.18
N ASP A 37 -26.39 -1.48 27.36
CA ASP A 37 -27.41 -1.49 26.31
C ASP A 37 -27.14 -0.46 25.23
N THR A 38 -26.67 0.72 25.63
CA THR A 38 -26.22 1.76 24.70
C THR A 38 -25.02 1.27 23.90
N ILE A 39 -24.01 0.70 24.57
CA ILE A 39 -22.83 0.11 23.90
C ILE A 39 -23.23 -1.01 22.95
N ALA A 40 -24.24 -1.82 23.30
CA ALA A 40 -24.70 -2.90 22.42
C ALA A 40 -25.32 -2.35 21.14
N GLN A 41 -26.12 -1.27 21.22
CA GLN A 41 -26.67 -0.57 20.05
C GLN A 41 -25.56 0.10 19.22
N ASP A 42 -24.64 0.83 19.88
CA ASP A 42 -23.52 1.49 19.20
C ASP A 42 -22.63 0.49 18.45
N ILE A 43 -22.46 -0.74 18.98
CA ILE A 43 -21.72 -1.81 18.31
C ILE A 43 -22.46 -2.29 17.06
N GLU A 44 -23.78 -2.48 17.14
CA GLU A 44 -24.58 -2.89 15.97
C GLU A 44 -24.53 -1.82 14.87
N ASP A 45 -24.66 -0.54 15.23
CA ASP A 45 -24.52 0.57 14.29
C ASP A 45 -23.10 0.63 13.68
N LEU A 46 -22.05 0.36 14.47
CA LEU A 46 -20.68 0.31 13.96
C LEU A 46 -20.46 -0.87 13.01
N GLU A 47 -21.05 -2.04 13.30
CA GLU A 47 -20.99 -3.22 12.44
C GLU A 47 -21.67 -2.95 11.09
N GLU A 48 -22.81 -2.26 11.06
CA GLU A 48 -23.47 -1.83 9.81
C GLU A 48 -22.58 -0.89 8.99
N ASN A 49 -22.06 0.17 9.61
CA ASN A 49 -21.15 1.11 8.93
C ASN A 49 -19.88 0.43 8.41
N ALA A 50 -19.37 -0.59 9.12
CA ALA A 50 -18.20 -1.35 8.69
C ALA A 50 -18.50 -2.24 7.47
N LEU A 51 -19.72 -2.77 7.36
CA LEU A 51 -20.17 -3.50 6.18
C LEU A 51 -20.31 -2.56 4.98
N ASP A 52 -20.93 -1.40 5.17
CA ASP A 52 -21.07 -0.39 4.10
C ASP A 52 -19.69 0.06 3.58
N LEU A 53 -18.76 0.37 4.48
CA LEU A 53 -17.39 0.73 4.09
C LEU A 53 -16.67 -0.41 3.38
N SER A 54 -16.93 -1.66 3.74
CA SER A 54 -16.35 -2.82 3.06
C SER A 54 -16.79 -2.89 1.60
N GLU A 55 -18.08 -2.64 1.31
CA GLU A 55 -18.59 -2.62 -0.06
C GLU A 55 -17.97 -1.47 -0.87
N GLU A 56 -17.86 -0.28 -0.28
CA GLU A 56 -17.22 0.86 -0.93
C GLU A 56 -15.71 0.62 -1.18
N ILE A 57 -15.00 -0.07 -0.28
CA ILE A 57 -13.60 -0.45 -0.48
C ILE A 57 -13.45 -1.42 -1.65
N ASP A 58 -14.36 -2.38 -1.80
CA ASP A 58 -14.33 -3.31 -2.93
C ASP A 58 -14.46 -2.56 -4.26
N VAL A 59 -15.36 -1.57 -4.33
CA VAL A 59 -15.52 -0.70 -5.52
C VAL A 59 -14.24 0.10 -5.82
N ILE A 60 -13.63 0.71 -4.79
CA ILE A 60 -12.38 1.46 -4.97
C ILE A 60 -11.24 0.55 -5.41
N SER A 61 -11.18 -0.68 -4.90
CA SER A 61 -10.17 -1.67 -5.29
C SER A 61 -10.28 -2.02 -6.77
N ASP A 62 -11.49 -2.22 -7.28
CA ASP A 62 -11.73 -2.50 -8.70
C ASP A 62 -11.29 -1.30 -9.56
N ASP A 63 -11.68 -0.08 -9.20
CA ASP A 63 -11.26 1.14 -9.91
C ASP A 63 -9.73 1.33 -9.91
N LEU A 64 -9.05 0.96 -8.81
CA LEU A 64 -7.60 1.07 -8.72
C LEU A 64 -6.88 0.01 -9.58
N ALA A 65 -7.44 -1.20 -9.72
CA ALA A 65 -6.89 -2.24 -10.58
C ALA A 65 -6.91 -1.82 -12.06
N ASP A 66 -7.95 -1.10 -12.49
CA ASP A 66 -8.01 -0.52 -13.83
C ASP A 66 -6.92 0.55 -14.04
N ILE A 67 -6.69 1.39 -13.02
CA ILE A 67 -5.60 2.38 -13.06
C ILE A 67 -4.23 1.70 -13.04
N GLU A 68 -4.06 0.65 -12.24
CA GLU A 68 -2.82 -0.13 -12.17
C GLU A 68 -2.45 -0.68 -13.55
N SER A 69 -3.40 -1.29 -14.26
CA SER A 69 -3.18 -1.73 -15.64
C SER A 69 -2.78 -0.55 -16.52
N ILE A 70 -3.52 0.56 -16.53
CA ILE A 70 -3.18 1.72 -17.39
C ILE A 70 -1.78 2.28 -17.09
N VAL A 71 -1.41 2.36 -15.81
CA VAL A 71 -0.15 2.95 -15.36
C VAL A 71 1.02 1.99 -15.57
N TYR A 72 0.92 0.74 -15.14
CA TYR A 72 2.00 -0.24 -15.27
C TYR A 72 2.15 -0.78 -16.70
N ASP A 73 1.06 -0.89 -17.48
CA ASP A 73 1.17 -1.18 -18.92
C ASP A 73 1.87 -0.03 -19.68
N GLU A 74 1.88 1.20 -19.14
CA GLU A 74 2.65 2.35 -19.66
C GLU A 74 4.13 2.34 -19.20
N TYR A 75 4.49 1.54 -18.19
CA TYR A 75 5.87 1.41 -17.67
C TYR A 75 6.58 0.09 -18.05
N ASP A 76 5.86 -0.96 -18.48
CA ASP A 76 6.42 -2.25 -18.93
C ASP A 76 6.76 -2.30 -20.44
N GLU A 77 6.60 -1.20 -21.18
CA GLU A 77 7.07 -1.07 -22.57
C GLU A 77 8.54 -0.62 -22.68
N TYR A 78 9.38 -0.98 -21.70
CA TYR A 78 10.84 -0.92 -21.82
C TYR A 78 11.49 -2.23 -21.30
N ASP A 79 11.97 -3.03 -22.27
CA ASP A 79 13.17 -3.91 -22.18
C ASP A 79 12.97 -5.44 -21.96
N ASP A 80 12.70 -6.17 -23.06
CA ASP A 80 13.22 -7.53 -23.29
C ASP A 80 14.01 -7.57 -24.62
N CYS A 81 15.06 -6.76 -24.72
CA CYS A 81 16.05 -6.92 -25.78
C CYS A 81 17.27 -7.68 -25.25
N CYS A 82 17.53 -8.87 -25.80
CA CYS A 82 18.65 -9.75 -25.47
C CYS A 82 20.01 -9.23 -25.96
N CYS A 83 20.42 -8.00 -25.60
CA CYS A 83 21.69 -7.43 -26.04
C CYS A 83 22.35 -6.61 -24.93
N ASN A 84 22.62 -7.23 -23.78
CA ASN A 84 23.49 -6.64 -22.79
C ASN A 84 24.70 -7.53 -22.54
N ASP A 85 25.71 -7.44 -23.41
CA ASP A 85 27.09 -7.72 -23.03
C ASP A 85 28.08 -7.10 -24.02
N PHE A 86 29.16 -6.59 -23.44
CA PHE A 86 30.35 -6.13 -24.14
C PHE A 86 30.99 -7.31 -24.89
N ASP A 87 30.67 -7.50 -26.17
CA ASP A 87 31.58 -7.93 -27.24
C ASP A 87 30.77 -8.29 -28.50
N ASP A 88 31.38 -8.01 -29.65
CA ASP A 88 30.85 -8.17 -31.01
C ASP A 88 30.19 -9.55 -31.29
N GLU A 89 28.87 -9.60 -31.54
CA GLU A 89 28.14 -10.33 -32.63
C GLU A 89 26.63 -10.35 -32.31
N CYS A 90 25.79 -9.69 -33.11
CA CYS A 90 24.34 -9.94 -33.07
C CYS A 90 24.04 -11.35 -33.61
N CYS A 91 23.34 -12.20 -32.83
CA CYS A 91 22.93 -13.57 -33.20
C CYS A 91 21.88 -13.68 -34.32
N CYS A 92 21.87 -12.76 -35.29
CA CYS A 92 21.05 -12.85 -36.51
C CYS A 92 21.85 -12.43 -37.75
N GLY A 93 23.16 -12.72 -37.78
CA GLY A 93 24.04 -12.42 -38.90
C GLY A 93 24.81 -13.66 -39.38
N GLY A 94 24.16 -14.54 -40.15
CA GLY A 94 24.86 -15.61 -40.85
C GLY A 94 23.92 -16.56 -41.57
N ASP A 95 24.15 -16.74 -42.87
CA ASP A 95 23.40 -17.59 -43.80
C ASP A 95 23.14 -19.00 -43.24
N HIS A 96 21.93 -19.26 -42.74
CA HIS A 96 21.49 -20.59 -42.36
C HIS A 96 20.13 -20.90 -43.00
N ASP A 97 20.20 -21.56 -44.16
CA ASP A 97 19.10 -22.34 -44.75
C ASP A 97 18.84 -23.59 -43.89
N HIS A 98 18.31 -23.42 -42.67
CA HIS A 98 17.80 -24.54 -41.88
C HIS A 98 16.47 -24.20 -41.23
N ASP A 99 15.51 -25.04 -41.55
CA ASP A 99 14.12 -25.02 -41.12
C ASP A 99 14.01 -25.01 -39.59
N ASP A 100 13.11 -24.15 -39.11
CA ASP A 100 12.36 -24.27 -37.85
C ASP A 100 13.15 -24.47 -36.54
N GLU A 101 13.67 -23.38 -35.96
CA GLU A 101 13.77 -23.21 -34.50
C GLU A 101 14.02 -21.73 -34.16
N CYS A 102 12.96 -21.02 -33.81
CA CYS A 102 13.01 -19.66 -33.28
C CYS A 102 13.50 -19.72 -31.82
N CYS A 103 14.44 -18.87 -31.41
CA CYS A 103 15.01 -18.84 -30.04
C CYS A 103 14.05 -18.25 -28.98
N CYS A 104 12.80 -18.68 -28.98
CA CYS A 104 11.85 -18.41 -27.91
C CYS A 104 11.32 -19.77 -27.44
N GLY A 105 11.67 -20.17 -26.22
CA GLY A 105 11.38 -21.49 -25.67
C GLY A 105 9.90 -21.91 -25.75
N ASP A 106 9.73 -23.24 -25.80
CA ASP A 106 8.57 -24.09 -26.12
C ASP A 106 7.14 -23.81 -25.58
N ASP A 107 6.80 -22.70 -24.91
CA ASP A 107 5.51 -22.60 -24.19
C ASP A 107 4.56 -21.45 -24.59
N HIS A 108 4.66 -20.90 -25.81
CA HIS A 108 3.68 -19.93 -26.30
C HIS A 108 2.83 -20.48 -27.46
N HIS A 109 1.55 -20.72 -27.14
CA HIS A 109 0.52 -21.11 -28.09
C HIS A 109 0.40 -20.07 -29.20
N HIS A 110 0.74 -20.49 -30.43
CA HIS A 110 0.51 -19.73 -31.65
C HIS A 110 -0.98 -19.39 -31.81
N HIS A 111 -1.28 -18.09 -31.94
CA HIS A 111 -2.39 -17.66 -32.77
C HIS A 111 -1.79 -16.99 -34.00
N ASP A 112 -2.17 -17.55 -35.15
CA ASP A 112 -1.58 -17.38 -36.46
C ASP A 112 -1.51 -15.93 -36.96
N GLU A 113 -0.45 -15.64 -37.74
CA GLU A 113 -0.25 -14.52 -38.69
C GLU A 113 1.04 -13.69 -38.55
N CYS A 114 2.06 -14.17 -37.83
CA CYS A 114 3.38 -13.53 -37.87
C CYS A 114 4.21 -13.93 -39.11
N CYS A 115 3.71 -13.60 -40.31
CA CYS A 115 4.53 -13.37 -41.50
C CYS A 115 3.71 -12.71 -42.62
N SER A 116 4.19 -11.54 -43.07
CA SER A 116 3.74 -10.76 -44.23
C SER A 116 2.71 -9.65 -43.97
N GLY A 117 3.13 -8.68 -43.14
CA GLY A 117 2.86 -7.25 -43.39
C GLY A 117 1.58 -6.67 -42.80
N HIS A 118 1.76 -5.86 -41.75
CA HIS A 118 1.03 -4.61 -41.38
C HIS A 118 1.45 -4.28 -39.93
N HIS A 119 2.25 -3.24 -39.67
CA HIS A 119 1.92 -1.82 -39.47
C HIS A 119 2.09 -1.38 -38.00
N HIS A 120 2.97 -0.37 -37.82
CA HIS A 120 3.05 0.62 -36.74
C HIS A 120 3.44 0.12 -35.33
N HIS A 121 4.35 0.75 -34.57
CA HIS A 121 4.82 2.14 -34.58
C HIS A 121 6.32 2.22 -34.28
N ASP A 122 6.98 3.15 -34.95
CA ASP A 122 8.27 3.69 -34.60
C ASP A 122 8.26 4.24 -33.17
N LYS A 123 9.13 3.74 -32.29
CA LYS A 123 10.24 4.47 -31.65
C LYS A 123 10.58 3.96 -30.24
N HIS A 124 11.83 3.49 -30.16
CA HIS A 124 12.72 3.43 -28.99
C HIS A 124 12.61 2.25 -28.01
N GLY A 125 13.54 1.31 -28.20
CA GLY A 125 14.18 0.59 -27.11
C GLY A 125 15.51 0.02 -27.58
N CYS A 126 16.63 0.65 -27.19
CA CYS A 126 17.96 0.04 -27.25
C CYS A 126 18.48 0.02 -25.81
N CYS A 127 18.92 -1.15 -25.34
CA CYS A 127 19.50 -1.39 -24.02
C CYS A 127 20.74 -0.52 -23.79
N CYS A 128 20.79 0.21 -22.67
CA CYS A 128 22.03 0.53 -21.92
C CYS A 128 21.75 1.45 -20.70
N GLY A 129 21.83 0.87 -19.49
CA GLY A 129 22.44 1.43 -18.27
C GLY A 129 22.13 2.87 -17.83
N GLY A 130 21.17 3.01 -16.91
CA GLY A 130 21.03 4.19 -16.05
C GLY A 130 21.11 3.79 -14.57
N ASN A 131 22.05 4.37 -13.83
CA ASN A 131 22.23 4.20 -12.40
C ASN A 131 20.98 4.69 -11.65
N HIS A 132 20.09 3.79 -11.23
CA HIS A 132 18.97 4.11 -10.36
C HIS A 132 19.52 4.45 -8.98
N SER A 133 19.64 5.74 -8.66
CA SER A 133 19.83 6.19 -7.29
C SER A 133 18.66 5.66 -6.46
N GLU A 134 18.95 4.75 -5.54
CA GLU A 134 17.98 4.21 -4.58
C GLU A 134 17.33 5.38 -3.81
N ALA A 135 16.01 5.52 -3.89
CA ALA A 135 15.29 6.56 -3.14
C ALA A 135 15.43 6.30 -1.63
N VAL A 136 16.01 7.26 -0.90
CA VAL A 136 16.27 7.16 0.55
C VAL A 136 15.11 7.77 1.34
N PHE A 137 14.47 6.95 2.17
CA PHE A 137 13.37 7.34 3.05
C PHE A 137 13.82 7.38 4.52
N TYR A 138 13.28 8.32 5.30
CA TYR A 138 13.56 8.49 6.72
C TYR A 138 12.29 8.36 7.56
N GLU A 139 12.39 7.73 8.73
CA GLU A 139 11.29 7.64 9.70
C GLU A 139 11.43 8.73 10.77
N VAL A 140 10.39 9.56 10.90
CA VAL A 140 10.33 10.67 11.87
C VAL A 140 9.14 10.46 12.80
N THR A 141 9.34 10.63 14.11
CA THR A 141 8.25 10.59 15.09
C THR A 141 7.77 12.01 15.41
N CYS A 142 6.49 12.29 15.20
CA CYS A 142 5.89 13.58 15.55
C CYS A 142 5.87 13.79 17.08
N PRO A 143 6.43 14.90 17.62
CA PRO A 143 6.44 15.17 19.06
C PRO A 143 5.05 15.48 19.64
N ALA A 144 4.12 15.99 18.81
CA ALA A 144 2.78 16.39 19.25
C ALA A 144 1.83 15.19 19.38
N CYS A 145 1.77 14.32 18.38
CA CYS A 145 0.82 13.20 18.34
C CYS A 145 1.45 11.81 18.49
N LYS A 146 2.79 11.73 18.53
CA LYS A 146 3.56 10.47 18.64
C LYS A 146 3.35 9.49 17.48
N ASN A 147 2.82 9.96 16.36
CA ASN A 147 2.72 9.17 15.15
C ASN A 147 4.06 9.13 14.42
N THR A 148 4.46 7.95 13.96
CA THR A 148 5.61 7.76 13.09
C THR A 148 5.19 8.02 11.64
N ILE A 149 5.95 8.86 10.94
CA ILE A 149 5.72 9.20 9.54
C ILE A 149 6.99 8.93 8.73
N THR A 150 6.80 8.52 7.48
CA THR A 150 7.88 8.31 6.52
C THR A 150 8.02 9.56 5.66
N VAL A 151 9.24 10.07 5.54
CA VAL A 151 9.55 11.33 4.84
C VAL A 151 10.69 11.09 3.86
N ASP A 152 10.53 11.54 2.62
CA ASP A 152 11.57 11.51 1.59
C ASP A 152 12.74 12.45 1.93
N GLY A 153 13.95 12.10 1.50
CA GLY A 153 15.14 12.96 1.66
C GLY A 153 14.94 14.37 1.12
N GLU A 154 14.28 14.53 -0.02
CA GLU A 154 13.99 15.84 -0.61
C GLU A 154 13.06 16.70 0.26
N VAL A 155 12.11 16.08 0.96
CA VAL A 155 11.15 16.79 1.83
C VAL A 155 11.81 17.23 3.13
N LEU A 156 12.79 16.47 3.62
CA LEU A 156 13.64 16.90 4.73
C LEU A 156 14.51 18.11 4.37
N GLU A 157 15.03 18.17 3.14
CA GLU A 157 15.82 19.31 2.65
C GLU A 157 15.02 20.61 2.57
N LEU A 158 13.69 20.55 2.43
CA LEU A 158 12.81 21.72 2.49
C LEU A 158 12.73 22.35 3.89
N GLY A 159 13.17 21.64 4.93
CA GLY A 159 13.31 22.16 6.29
C GLY A 159 12.01 22.21 7.11
N ALA A 160 10.84 21.95 6.52
CA ALA A 160 9.59 21.82 7.27
C ALA A 160 8.53 20.96 6.57
N ILE A 161 7.77 20.17 7.35
CA ILE A 161 6.60 19.41 6.89
C ILE A 161 5.44 19.50 7.88
N GLN A 162 4.19 19.42 7.42
CA GLN A 162 3.03 19.31 8.31
C GLN A 162 2.75 17.86 8.66
N CYS A 163 2.56 17.57 9.94
CA CYS A 163 2.18 16.23 10.36
C CYS A 163 0.78 15.87 9.85
N PRO A 164 0.60 14.78 9.08
CA PRO A 164 -0.70 14.40 8.55
C PRO A 164 -1.72 13.99 9.63
N ASN A 165 -1.25 13.61 10.81
CA ASN A 165 -2.11 13.15 11.90
C ASN A 165 -2.62 14.28 12.81
N CYS A 166 -1.90 15.42 12.91
CA CYS A 166 -2.28 16.49 13.84
C CYS A 166 -2.16 17.91 13.30
N GLY A 167 -1.61 18.10 12.10
CA GLY A 167 -1.45 19.40 11.46
C GLY A 167 -0.36 20.29 12.05
N GLU A 168 0.41 19.80 13.02
CA GLU A 168 1.54 20.52 13.59
C GLU A 168 2.69 20.61 12.58
N THR A 169 3.30 21.79 12.44
CA THR A 169 4.49 21.99 11.60
C THR A 169 5.71 21.41 12.29
N LEU A 170 6.36 20.45 11.64
CA LEU A 170 7.64 19.88 12.05
C LEU A 170 8.74 20.61 11.29
N GLU A 171 9.61 21.32 12.02
CA GLU A 171 10.80 21.97 11.47
C GLU A 171 12.02 21.05 11.66
N PHE A 172 12.84 20.91 10.61
CA PHE A 172 14.03 20.06 10.59
C PHE A 172 15.29 20.92 10.45
N ASP A 173 16.07 21.01 11.53
CA ASP A 173 17.36 21.70 11.53
C ASP A 173 18.47 20.75 11.07
N LEU A 174 18.65 20.63 9.75
CA LEU A 174 19.73 19.84 9.13
C LEU A 174 21.12 20.50 9.27
N ASP A 175 21.16 21.77 9.68
CA ASP A 175 22.39 22.56 9.84
C ASP A 175 23.28 22.09 11.00
N ASN A 176 22.78 21.20 11.86
CA ASN A 176 23.48 20.77 13.08
C ASN A 176 24.02 19.33 12.98
N ILE A 177 24.01 18.74 11.78
CA ILE A 177 24.58 17.43 11.51
C ILE A 177 25.99 17.64 10.94
N GLU A 178 27.00 17.63 11.82
CA GLU A 178 28.39 17.50 11.37
C GLU A 178 28.55 16.10 10.75
N TYR A 179 28.69 16.05 9.42
CA TYR A 179 29.12 14.84 8.72
C TYR A 179 30.54 14.52 9.19
N GLU A 180 30.68 13.55 10.09
CA GLU A 180 31.98 12.90 10.31
C GLU A 180 32.31 12.12 9.04
N GLU A 181 33.14 12.70 8.18
CA GLU A 181 33.86 11.96 7.14
C GLU A 181 34.69 10.87 7.83
N GLU A 182 34.20 9.62 7.86
CA GLU A 182 35.07 8.48 8.09
C GLU A 182 36.09 8.44 6.95
N ALA A 183 37.30 8.92 7.26
CA ALA A 183 38.43 8.84 6.36
C ALA A 183 38.65 7.38 5.95
N PRO A 184 38.91 7.08 4.65
CA PRO A 184 39.18 5.73 4.22
C PRO A 184 40.43 5.21 4.92
N ASP A 185 40.28 4.09 5.63
CA ASP A 185 41.39 3.33 6.22
C ASP A 185 42.49 3.12 5.16
N LYS A 186 43.67 3.70 5.42
CA LYS A 186 44.89 3.42 4.66
C LYS A 186 45.69 2.37 5.41
N GLU A 187 45.71 1.17 4.82
CA GLU A 187 46.66 0.04 4.93
C GLU A 187 47.05 -0.50 6.31
#